data_AF-A0A4U8VWH8-F1
#
_entry.id   AF-A0A4U8VWH8-F1
#
_cell.length_a   1.000
_cell.length_b   1.000
_cell.length_c   1.000
_cell.angle_alpha   90.00
_cell.angle_beta   90.00
_cell.angle_gamma   90.00
#
_symmetry.space_group_name_H-M   'P 1'
#
loop_
_entity.id
_entity.type
_entity.pdbx_description
1 polymer ?
#
loop_
_entity_poly.entity_id
_entity_poly.type
_entity_poly.pdbx_seq_one_letter_code
_entity_poly.pdbx_strand_id
1 'polypeptide(L)'
;MSGDPVEESSVAVRQGFVQALQTAHTTAALMQRRGGETRSLAEHNQRMSNDAAREKRSLTEYQMRVFDAIEKAYQGRELHSAKVEEVRERIKRGGELHKKDLEYRKDQIERGREDLDRRNTDSFLERGRRNAVHNKQIAGYKAREERAAELHKLDVEHKNLLIKIRRRAAGFSDTLTSAGPAGEAMASAAAFATAQAASDLSDTHRDAAAAFTERFAEDTGLDPGALIDDTASDSPHWEPNAAGAELLDNLTGLTEELSMAAHLDQGAAATNPVPTAPGQVIDAVIAAAGADQDSVDPDPDPVADPDLDLAAEAAASPVSMLEPEP
;
A
#
# COMPACT_ATOMS: atom_id res chain seq x y z
N MET A 1 88.43 -153.19 2.93
CA MET A 1 87.00 -153.44 3.18
C MET A 1 86.22 -152.39 2.43
N SER A 2 85.31 -152.85 1.56
CA SER A 2 84.47 -152.05 0.67
C SER A 2 83.54 -151.12 1.46
N GLY A 3 83.67 -149.81 1.26
CA GLY A 3 82.61 -148.85 1.59
C GLY A 3 81.48 -149.03 0.58
N ASP A 4 80.27 -149.18 1.10
CA ASP A 4 79.06 -149.44 0.33
C ASP A 4 78.74 -148.19 -0.55
N PRO A 5 78.71 -148.31 -1.89
CA PRO A 5 78.50 -147.19 -2.81
C PRO A 5 77.15 -146.48 -2.62
N VAL A 6 76.23 -147.07 -1.85
CA VAL A 6 74.94 -146.47 -1.52
C VAL A 6 75.08 -145.36 -0.47
N GLU A 7 75.97 -145.47 0.51
CA GLU A 7 76.15 -144.43 1.52
C GLU A 7 76.84 -143.18 0.95
N GLU A 8 77.84 -143.34 0.09
CA GLU A 8 78.51 -142.21 -0.59
C GLU A 8 77.56 -141.45 -1.52
N SER A 9 76.65 -142.14 -2.21
CA SER A 9 75.61 -141.49 -3.01
C SER A 9 74.65 -140.67 -2.16
N SER A 10 74.32 -141.14 -0.95
CA SER A 10 73.41 -140.45 -0.04
C SER A 10 74.06 -139.21 0.60
N VAL A 11 75.37 -139.26 0.88
CA VAL A 11 76.15 -138.14 1.41
C VAL A 11 76.37 -137.08 0.33
N ALA A 12 76.66 -137.48 -0.92
CA ALA A 12 76.79 -136.57 -2.05
C ALA A 12 75.47 -135.85 -2.38
N VAL A 13 74.33 -136.55 -2.32
CA VAL A 13 73.01 -135.95 -2.52
C VAL A 13 72.65 -134.97 -1.39
N ARG A 14 72.97 -135.31 -0.13
CA ARG A 14 72.76 -134.40 1.02
C ARG A 14 73.65 -133.16 0.93
N GLN A 15 74.92 -133.31 0.57
CA GLN A 15 75.84 -132.19 0.38
C GLN A 15 75.42 -131.31 -0.80
N GLY A 16 75.02 -131.92 -1.93
CA GLY A 16 74.47 -131.20 -3.08
C GLY A 16 73.19 -130.43 -2.74
N PHE A 17 72.30 -131.01 -1.93
CA PHE A 17 71.08 -130.35 -1.49
C PHE A 17 71.34 -129.18 -0.53
N VAL A 18 72.26 -129.33 0.44
CA VAL A 18 72.63 -128.25 1.35
C VAL A 18 73.32 -127.11 0.60
N GLN A 19 74.20 -127.43 -0.35
CA GLN A 19 74.85 -126.43 -1.20
C GLN A 19 73.83 -125.73 -2.13
N ALA A 20 72.85 -126.46 -2.65
CA ALA A 20 71.73 -125.90 -3.42
C ALA A 20 70.85 -124.98 -2.57
N LEU A 21 70.61 -125.32 -1.29
CA LEU A 21 69.85 -124.48 -0.36
C LEU A 21 70.60 -123.20 0.01
N GLN A 22 71.91 -123.28 0.25
CA GLN A 22 72.74 -122.11 0.56
C GLN A 22 72.88 -121.18 -0.65
N THR A 23 73.03 -121.74 -1.86
CA THR A 23 73.05 -120.96 -3.10
C THR A 23 71.68 -120.37 -3.40
N ALA A 24 70.59 -121.11 -3.22
CA ALA A 24 69.24 -120.57 -3.36
C ALA A 24 68.96 -119.43 -2.38
N HIS A 25 69.35 -119.56 -1.11
CA HIS A 25 69.14 -118.52 -0.10
C HIS A 25 69.94 -117.24 -0.40
N THR A 26 71.21 -117.37 -0.79
CA THR A 26 72.05 -116.21 -1.17
C THR A 26 71.55 -115.53 -2.44
N THR A 27 71.07 -116.30 -3.41
CA THR A 27 70.48 -115.77 -4.65
C THR A 27 69.14 -115.08 -4.36
N ALA A 28 68.30 -115.66 -3.50
CA ALA A 28 67.06 -115.05 -3.04
C ALA A 28 67.32 -113.74 -2.28
N ALA A 29 68.30 -113.70 -1.38
CA ALA A 29 68.69 -112.49 -0.66
C ALA A 29 69.23 -111.39 -1.59
N LEU A 30 70.04 -111.76 -2.61
CA LEU A 30 70.52 -110.83 -3.64
C LEU A 30 69.37 -110.29 -4.52
N MET A 31 68.43 -111.13 -4.93
CA MET A 31 67.27 -110.71 -5.72
C MET A 31 66.33 -109.83 -4.90
N GLN A 32 66.11 -110.15 -3.62
CA GLN A 32 65.29 -109.34 -2.72
C GLN A 32 65.93 -107.98 -2.44
N ARG A 33 67.25 -107.94 -2.25
CA ARG A 33 68.00 -106.69 -2.07
C ARG A 33 68.00 -105.82 -3.33
N ARG A 34 68.21 -106.42 -4.52
CA ARG A 34 68.15 -105.72 -5.81
C ARG A 34 66.72 -105.22 -6.13
N GLY A 35 65.69 -105.96 -5.72
CA GLY A 35 64.28 -105.54 -5.83
C GLY A 35 63.93 -104.38 -4.87
N GLY A 36 64.51 -104.35 -3.67
CA GLY A 36 64.35 -103.24 -2.72
C GLY A 36 65.07 -101.96 -3.16
N GLU A 37 66.31 -102.07 -3.65
CA GLU A 37 67.11 -100.94 -4.13
C GLU A 37 66.51 -100.30 -5.40
N THR A 38 65.96 -101.11 -6.32
CA THR A 38 65.29 -100.59 -7.52
C THR A 38 63.96 -99.89 -7.20
N ARG A 39 63.18 -100.38 -6.22
CA ARG A 39 61.99 -99.68 -5.73
C ARG A 39 62.35 -98.36 -5.04
N SER A 40 63.39 -98.35 -4.21
CA SER A 40 63.89 -97.13 -3.54
C SER A 40 64.33 -96.05 -4.54
N LEU A 41 65.07 -96.43 -5.59
CA LEU A 41 65.46 -95.50 -6.66
C LEU A 41 64.25 -95.02 -7.47
N ALA A 42 63.28 -95.89 -7.78
CA ALA A 42 62.08 -95.51 -8.49
C ALA A 42 61.21 -94.54 -7.68
N GLU A 43 61.03 -94.79 -6.37
CA GLU A 43 60.32 -93.88 -5.46
C GLU A 43 61.04 -92.53 -5.31
N HIS A 44 62.37 -92.55 -5.19
CA HIS A 44 63.16 -91.32 -5.15
C HIS A 44 62.99 -90.49 -6.42
N ASN A 45 63.09 -91.12 -7.60
CA ASN A 45 62.88 -90.46 -8.88
C ASN A 45 61.44 -89.93 -9.02
N GLN A 46 60.44 -90.67 -8.51
CA GLN A 46 59.06 -90.21 -8.50
C GLN A 46 58.87 -88.99 -7.58
N ARG A 47 59.49 -88.95 -6.40
CA ARG A 47 59.46 -87.77 -5.51
C ARG A 47 60.13 -86.57 -6.16
N MET A 48 61.33 -86.74 -6.73
CA MET A 48 62.03 -85.67 -7.45
C MET A 48 61.20 -85.14 -8.64
N SER A 49 60.55 -86.03 -9.39
CA SER A 49 59.65 -85.63 -10.47
C SER A 49 58.42 -84.87 -9.96
N ASN A 50 57.84 -85.29 -8.84
CA ASN A 50 56.69 -84.63 -8.22
C ASN A 50 57.05 -83.25 -7.67
N ASP A 51 58.22 -83.11 -7.04
CA ASP A 51 58.71 -81.85 -6.52
C ASP A 51 59.03 -80.88 -7.66
N ALA A 52 59.71 -81.34 -8.71
CA ALA A 52 59.93 -80.55 -9.92
C ALA A 52 58.61 -80.11 -10.59
N ALA A 53 57.58 -80.98 -10.58
CA ALA A 53 56.25 -80.64 -11.10
C ALA A 53 55.48 -79.66 -10.20
N ARG A 54 55.71 -79.68 -8.88
CA ARG A 54 55.16 -78.70 -7.93
C ARG A 54 55.83 -77.34 -8.11
N GLU A 55 57.14 -77.30 -8.23
CA GLU A 55 57.90 -76.07 -8.49
C GLU A 55 57.52 -75.42 -9.81
N LYS A 56 57.38 -76.21 -10.88
CA LYS A 56 56.88 -75.69 -12.17
C LYS A 56 55.49 -75.09 -12.04
N ARG A 57 54.57 -75.74 -11.32
CA ARG A 57 53.23 -75.23 -11.06
C ARG A 57 53.25 -73.94 -10.26
N SER A 58 54.02 -73.88 -9.17
CA SER A 58 54.11 -72.68 -8.34
C SER A 58 54.70 -71.49 -9.11
N LEU A 59 55.70 -71.73 -9.96
CA LEU A 59 56.24 -70.70 -10.86
C LEU A 59 55.19 -70.20 -11.85
N THR A 60 54.44 -71.10 -12.49
CA THR A 60 53.38 -70.69 -13.42
C THR A 60 52.25 -69.93 -12.73
N GLU A 61 51.82 -70.37 -11.54
CA GLU A 61 50.80 -69.68 -10.76
C GLU A 61 51.27 -68.30 -10.31
N TYR A 62 52.53 -68.18 -9.87
CA TYR A 62 53.13 -66.91 -9.51
C TYR A 62 53.15 -65.96 -10.72
N GLN A 63 53.58 -66.43 -11.89
CA GLN A 63 53.57 -65.63 -13.11
C GLN A 63 52.16 -65.15 -13.47
N MET A 64 51.15 -66.03 -13.37
CA MET A 64 49.75 -65.64 -13.64
C MET A 64 49.25 -64.58 -12.66
N ARG A 65 49.58 -64.69 -11.37
CA ARG A 65 49.23 -63.64 -10.37
C ARG A 65 49.93 -62.32 -10.65
N VAL A 66 51.19 -62.36 -11.10
CA VAL A 66 51.93 -61.15 -11.49
C VAL A 66 51.29 -60.50 -12.71
N PHE A 67 50.95 -61.28 -13.74
CA PHE A 67 50.27 -60.74 -14.93
C PHE A 67 48.90 -60.15 -14.61
N ASP A 68 48.08 -60.84 -13.80
CA ASP A 68 46.78 -60.34 -13.34
C ASP A 68 46.92 -59.03 -12.53
N ALA A 69 47.91 -58.95 -11.64
CA ALA A 69 48.18 -57.74 -10.88
C ALA A 69 48.62 -56.57 -11.78
N ILE A 70 49.45 -56.85 -12.79
CA ILE A 70 49.89 -55.86 -13.78
C ILE A 70 48.70 -55.37 -14.60
N GLU A 71 47.87 -56.28 -15.12
CA GLU A 71 46.70 -55.95 -15.93
C GLU A 71 45.70 -55.10 -15.13
N LYS A 72 45.40 -55.49 -13.89
CA LYS A 72 44.56 -54.70 -12.98
C LYS A 72 45.12 -53.32 -12.71
N ALA A 73 46.44 -53.19 -12.55
CA ALA A 73 47.07 -51.89 -12.35
C ALA A 73 46.97 -51.00 -13.59
N TYR A 74 47.11 -51.57 -14.80
CA TYR A 74 46.91 -50.83 -16.06
C TYR A 74 45.47 -50.39 -16.23
N GLN A 75 44.50 -51.30 -16.07
CA GLN A 75 43.08 -50.97 -16.15
C GLN A 75 42.69 -49.91 -15.10
N GLY A 76 43.20 -50.04 -13.87
CA GLY A 76 43.00 -49.06 -12.82
C GLY A 76 43.54 -47.68 -13.21
N ARG A 77 44.75 -47.62 -13.77
CA ARG A 77 45.36 -46.37 -14.25
C ARG A 77 44.53 -45.72 -15.36
N GLU A 78 44.07 -46.49 -16.34
CA GLU A 78 43.23 -45.99 -17.43
C GLU A 78 41.91 -45.44 -16.90
N LEU A 79 41.21 -46.18 -16.03
CA LEU A 79 39.97 -45.73 -15.40
C LEU A 79 40.17 -44.45 -14.58
N HIS A 80 41.25 -44.36 -13.80
CA HIS A 80 41.56 -43.15 -13.05
C HIS A 80 41.87 -41.96 -13.96
N SER A 81 42.60 -42.18 -15.06
CA SER A 81 42.87 -41.12 -16.04
C SER A 81 41.59 -40.60 -16.70
N ALA A 82 40.69 -41.50 -17.12
CA ALA A 82 39.39 -41.15 -17.70
C ALA A 82 38.51 -40.39 -16.69
N LYS A 83 38.50 -40.79 -15.42
CA LYS A 83 37.79 -40.07 -14.35
C LYS A 83 38.34 -38.65 -14.13
N VAL A 84 39.66 -38.49 -14.16
CA VAL A 84 40.29 -37.16 -14.02
C VAL A 84 39.91 -36.28 -15.21
N GLU A 85 39.90 -36.82 -16.43
CA GLU A 85 39.45 -36.10 -17.63
C GLU A 85 37.97 -35.71 -17.55
N GLU A 86 37.09 -36.61 -17.12
CA GLU A 86 35.67 -36.32 -16.93
C GLU A 86 35.46 -35.18 -15.92
N VAL A 87 36.17 -35.22 -14.79
CA VAL A 87 36.10 -34.17 -13.77
C VAL A 87 36.61 -32.84 -14.32
N ARG A 88 37.71 -32.83 -15.07
CA ARG A 88 38.22 -31.62 -15.72
C ARG A 88 37.20 -31.03 -16.70
N GLU A 89 36.58 -31.87 -17.53
CA GLU A 89 35.54 -31.44 -18.46
C GLU A 89 34.28 -30.94 -17.76
N ARG A 90 33.92 -31.55 -16.62
CA ARG A 90 32.80 -31.08 -15.79
C ARG A 90 33.09 -29.71 -15.17
N ILE A 91 34.30 -29.51 -14.65
CA ILE A 91 34.73 -28.21 -14.10
C ILE A 91 34.73 -27.15 -15.21
N LYS A 92 35.25 -27.47 -16.39
CA LYS A 92 35.26 -26.56 -17.54
C LYS A 92 33.84 -26.17 -17.97
N ARG A 93 32.97 -27.15 -18.20
CA ARG A 93 31.55 -26.92 -18.54
C ARG A 93 30.82 -26.13 -17.47
N GLY A 94 31.02 -26.48 -16.20
CA GLY A 94 30.43 -25.75 -15.05
C GLY A 94 30.90 -24.30 -14.99
N GLY A 95 32.19 -24.04 -15.23
CA GLY A 95 32.75 -22.70 -15.29
C GLY A 95 32.19 -21.86 -16.45
N GLU A 96 32.03 -22.45 -17.64
CA GLU A 96 31.43 -21.79 -18.80
C GLU A 96 29.94 -21.46 -18.56
N LEU A 97 29.17 -22.39 -18.01
CA LEU A 97 27.78 -22.16 -17.64
C LEU A 97 27.65 -21.06 -16.58
N HIS A 98 28.51 -21.09 -15.56
CA HIS A 98 28.50 -20.07 -14.52
C HIS A 98 28.83 -18.67 -15.07
N LYS A 99 29.79 -18.56 -15.99
CA LYS A 99 30.09 -17.29 -16.66
C LYS A 99 28.89 -16.74 -17.44
N LYS A 100 28.21 -17.59 -18.21
CA LYS A 100 27.00 -17.20 -18.95
C LYS A 100 25.87 -16.78 -18.00
N ASP A 101 25.71 -17.47 -16.87
CA ASP A 101 24.70 -17.12 -15.86
C ASP A 101 25.02 -15.76 -15.21
N LEU A 102 26.31 -15.47 -14.96
CA LEU A 102 26.76 -14.17 -14.48
C LEU A 102 26.54 -13.05 -15.50
N GLU A 103 26.81 -13.29 -16.78
CA GLU A 103 26.53 -12.34 -17.87
C GLU A 103 25.03 -12.05 -17.97
N TYR A 104 24.19 -13.09 -18.03
CA TYR A 104 22.74 -12.94 -18.06
C TYR A 104 22.19 -12.12 -16.87
N ARG A 105 22.68 -12.39 -15.65
CA ARG A 105 22.29 -11.63 -14.46
C ARG A 105 22.75 -10.18 -14.52
N LYS A 106 23.94 -9.91 -15.05
CA LYS A 106 24.42 -8.52 -15.25
C LYS A 106 23.51 -7.78 -16.21
N ASP A 107 23.18 -8.38 -17.35
CA ASP A 107 22.29 -7.77 -18.35
C ASP A 107 20.87 -7.55 -17.79
N GLN A 108 20.40 -8.45 -16.92
CA GLN A 108 19.12 -8.26 -16.22
C GLN A 108 19.17 -7.08 -15.25
N ILE A 109 20.26 -6.93 -14.48
CA ILE A 109 20.45 -5.81 -13.57
C ILE A 109 20.56 -4.50 -14.34
N GLU A 110 21.27 -4.48 -15.46
CA GLU A 110 21.43 -3.31 -16.31
C GLU A 110 20.08 -2.84 -16.88
N ARG A 111 19.31 -3.76 -17.48
CA ARG A 111 17.93 -3.47 -17.92
C ARG A 111 17.04 -2.97 -16.78
N GLY A 112 17.19 -3.56 -15.59
CA GLY A 112 16.47 -3.13 -14.40
C GLY A 112 16.82 -1.71 -13.96
N ARG A 113 18.10 -1.32 -14.07
CA ARG A 113 18.57 0.05 -13.78
C ARG A 113 18.06 1.04 -14.80
N GLU A 114 18.15 0.73 -16.09
CA GLU A 114 17.63 1.58 -17.16
C GLU A 114 16.13 1.82 -17.03
N ASP A 115 15.34 0.78 -16.72
CA ASP A 115 13.90 0.95 -16.50
C ASP A 115 13.61 1.79 -15.24
N LEU A 116 14.39 1.62 -14.17
CA LEU A 116 14.26 2.42 -12.96
C LEU A 116 14.59 3.89 -13.22
N ASP A 117 15.64 4.18 -13.98
CA ASP A 117 16.01 5.55 -14.38
C ASP A 117 14.93 6.19 -15.27
N ARG A 118 14.37 5.42 -16.21
CA ARG A 118 13.23 5.86 -17.03
C ARG A 118 12.02 6.20 -16.16
N ARG A 119 11.63 5.34 -15.22
CA ARG A 119 10.49 5.62 -14.31
C ARG A 119 10.75 6.83 -13.41
N ASN A 120 11.97 7.00 -12.94
CA ASN A 120 12.33 8.14 -12.10
C ASN A 120 12.26 9.46 -12.88
N THR A 121 12.75 9.48 -14.11
CA THR A 121 12.66 10.64 -15.00
C THR A 121 11.21 10.95 -15.37
N ASP A 122 10.42 9.95 -15.74
CA ASP A 122 8.97 10.09 -16.00
C ASP A 122 8.25 10.65 -14.76
N SER A 123 8.52 10.11 -13.57
CA SER A 123 7.94 10.58 -12.30
C SER A 123 8.33 12.01 -11.95
N PHE A 124 9.54 12.43 -12.30
CA PHE A 124 9.98 13.81 -12.11
C PHE A 124 9.23 14.75 -13.07
N LEU A 125 9.12 14.39 -14.35
CA LEU A 125 8.40 15.17 -15.36
C LEU A 125 6.90 15.27 -15.04
N GLU A 126 6.27 14.19 -14.60
CA GLU A 126 4.87 14.21 -14.18
C GLU A 126 4.63 15.13 -12.99
N ARG A 127 5.50 15.06 -11.97
CA ARG A 127 5.43 15.99 -10.82
C ARG A 127 5.56 17.44 -11.27
N GLY A 128 6.51 17.72 -12.17
CA GLY A 128 6.65 19.05 -12.78
C GLY A 128 5.38 19.52 -13.50
N ARG A 129 4.78 18.67 -14.33
CA ARG A 129 3.53 18.97 -15.04
C ARG A 129 2.36 19.20 -14.08
N ARG A 130 2.18 18.34 -13.08
CA ARG A 130 1.11 18.48 -12.07
C ARG A 130 1.26 19.78 -11.29
N ASN A 131 2.48 20.11 -10.85
CA ASN A 131 2.76 21.37 -10.16
C ASN A 131 2.45 22.58 -11.06
N ALA A 132 2.81 22.52 -12.35
CA ALA A 132 2.50 23.59 -13.29
C ALA A 132 0.98 23.79 -13.49
N VAL A 133 0.22 22.70 -13.60
CA VAL A 133 -1.26 22.76 -13.67
C VAL A 133 -1.84 23.32 -12.38
N HIS A 134 -1.39 22.84 -11.22
CA HIS A 134 -1.85 23.31 -9.92
C HIS A 134 -1.58 24.81 -9.73
N ASN A 135 -0.39 25.29 -10.08
CA ASN A 135 -0.05 26.72 -10.01
C ASN A 135 -0.95 27.57 -10.93
N LYS A 136 -1.28 27.08 -12.13
CA LYS A 136 -2.23 27.76 -13.03
C LYS A 136 -3.64 27.78 -12.44
N GLN A 137 -4.08 26.72 -11.78
CA GLN A 137 -5.37 26.68 -11.09
C GLN A 137 -5.42 27.69 -9.94
N ILE A 138 -4.39 27.73 -9.08
CA ILE A 138 -4.29 28.71 -7.99
C ILE A 138 -4.36 30.13 -8.57
N ALA A 139 -3.58 30.44 -9.61
CA ALA A 139 -3.61 31.74 -10.25
C ALA A 139 -5.01 32.09 -10.80
N GLY A 140 -5.71 31.11 -11.40
CA GLY A 140 -7.08 31.28 -11.87
C GLY A 140 -8.10 31.52 -10.74
N TYR A 141 -7.95 30.87 -9.58
CA TYR A 141 -8.78 31.14 -8.41
C TYR A 141 -8.54 32.54 -7.85
N LYS A 142 -7.27 32.95 -7.70
CA LYS A 142 -6.92 34.31 -7.26
C LYS A 142 -7.51 35.38 -8.19
N ALA A 143 -7.36 35.22 -9.50
CA ALA A 143 -7.93 36.17 -10.48
C ALA A 143 -9.47 36.19 -10.49
N ARG A 144 -10.14 35.12 -10.04
CA ARG A 144 -11.61 35.13 -9.84
C ARG A 144 -11.98 35.88 -8.57
N GLU A 145 -11.25 35.66 -7.50
CA GLU A 145 -11.45 36.35 -6.22
C GLU A 145 -11.23 37.86 -6.36
N GLU A 146 -10.14 38.28 -7.02
CA GLU A 146 -9.86 39.69 -7.30
C GLU A 146 -11.00 40.35 -8.10
N ARG A 147 -11.46 39.71 -9.17
CA ARG A 147 -12.61 40.21 -9.96
C ARG A 147 -13.91 40.26 -9.15
N ALA A 148 -14.15 39.29 -8.28
CA ALA A 148 -15.33 39.30 -7.41
C ALA A 148 -15.28 40.46 -6.41
N ALA A 149 -14.10 40.76 -5.85
CA ALA A 149 -13.89 41.89 -4.97
C ALA A 149 -14.09 43.23 -5.69
N GLU A 150 -13.60 43.35 -6.93
CA GLU A 150 -13.83 44.54 -7.78
C GLU A 150 -15.31 44.74 -8.10
N LEU A 151 -16.03 43.67 -8.49
CA LEU A 151 -17.46 43.71 -8.76
C LEU A 151 -18.26 44.12 -7.52
N HIS A 152 -17.93 43.56 -6.35
CA HIS A 152 -18.57 43.93 -5.09
C HIS A 152 -18.33 45.40 -4.75
N LYS A 153 -17.10 45.91 -4.93
CA LYS A 153 -16.79 47.32 -4.72
C LYS A 153 -17.62 48.23 -5.63
N LEU A 154 -17.72 47.90 -6.91
CA LEU A 154 -18.55 48.64 -7.87
C LEU A 154 -20.04 48.62 -7.50
N ASP A 155 -20.56 47.48 -7.02
CA ASP A 155 -21.94 47.37 -6.56
C ASP A 155 -22.21 48.25 -5.33
N VAL A 156 -21.29 48.28 -4.36
CA VAL A 156 -21.37 49.17 -3.19
C VAL A 156 -21.34 50.64 -3.63
N GLU A 157 -20.44 51.02 -4.54
CA GLU A 157 -20.36 52.38 -5.07
C GLU A 157 -21.66 52.78 -5.80
N HIS A 158 -22.21 51.89 -6.62
CA HIS A 158 -23.46 52.11 -7.34
C HIS A 158 -24.66 52.26 -6.39
N LYS A 159 -24.79 51.38 -5.39
CA LYS A 159 -25.85 51.47 -4.38
C LYS A 159 -25.73 52.75 -3.55
N ASN A 160 -24.52 53.15 -3.18
CA ASN A 160 -24.28 54.43 -2.49
C ASN A 160 -24.70 55.64 -3.33
N LEU A 161 -24.44 55.62 -4.64
CA LEU A 161 -24.90 56.66 -5.55
C LEU A 161 -26.43 56.69 -5.63
N LEU A 162 -27.10 55.54 -5.71
CA LEU A 162 -28.56 55.47 -5.70
C LEU A 162 -29.16 56.01 -4.40
N ILE A 163 -28.57 55.67 -3.25
CA ILE A 163 -28.99 56.23 -1.95
C ILE A 163 -28.82 57.75 -1.94
N LYS A 164 -27.71 58.28 -2.44
CA LYS A 164 -27.50 59.74 -2.55
C LYS A 164 -28.53 60.41 -3.46
N ILE A 165 -28.84 59.82 -4.61
CA ILE A 165 -29.87 60.33 -5.54
C ILE A 165 -31.24 60.31 -4.86
N ARG A 166 -31.61 59.21 -4.18
CA ARG A 166 -32.88 59.12 -3.44
C ARG A 166 -32.97 60.11 -2.29
N ARG A 167 -31.90 60.27 -1.50
CA ARG A 167 -31.83 61.29 -0.43
C ARG A 167 -32.00 62.71 -0.97
N ARG A 168 -31.39 63.01 -2.12
CA ARG A 168 -31.57 64.30 -2.80
C ARG A 168 -33.00 64.48 -3.31
N ALA A 169 -33.58 63.45 -3.93
CA ALA A 169 -34.94 63.49 -4.46
C ALA A 169 -36.01 63.61 -3.36
N ALA A 170 -35.78 62.97 -2.20
CA ALA A 170 -36.64 63.03 -1.03
C ALA A 170 -36.44 64.29 -0.17
N GLY A 171 -35.59 65.24 -0.59
CA GLY A 171 -35.38 66.51 0.14
C GLY A 171 -34.57 66.41 1.44
N PHE A 172 -34.07 65.23 1.80
CA PHE A 172 -33.34 65.03 3.06
C PHE A 172 -31.97 65.71 3.11
N SER A 173 -31.32 65.99 1.98
CA SER A 173 -29.92 66.42 2.00
C SER A 173 -29.67 67.92 1.96
N ASP A 174 -30.63 68.76 1.55
CA ASP A 174 -30.35 70.19 1.36
C ASP A 174 -31.51 71.16 1.64
N THR A 175 -32.76 70.71 1.88
CA THR A 175 -33.91 71.64 1.93
C THR A 175 -34.49 71.93 3.32
N LEU A 176 -34.25 71.10 4.34
CA LEU A 176 -34.87 71.29 5.67
C LEU A 176 -34.06 72.22 6.58
N THR A 177 -32.74 72.11 6.64
CA THR A 177 -31.88 73.00 7.45
C THR A 177 -31.62 74.36 6.77
N SER A 178 -31.83 74.48 5.46
CA SER A 178 -31.66 75.74 4.73
C SER A 178 -32.91 76.63 4.73
N ALA A 179 -34.05 76.14 5.21
CA ALA A 179 -35.36 76.82 5.16
C ALA A 179 -35.64 77.72 6.39
N GLY A 180 -34.65 77.93 7.26
CA GLY A 180 -34.80 78.73 8.49
C GLY A 180 -35.63 78.02 9.57
N PRO A 181 -36.19 78.76 10.55
CA PRO A 181 -36.81 78.17 11.75
C PRO A 181 -38.00 77.24 11.46
N ALA A 182 -38.70 77.43 10.34
CA ALA A 182 -39.78 76.53 9.91
C ALA A 182 -39.27 75.15 9.46
N GLY A 183 -38.07 75.10 8.86
CA GLY A 183 -37.43 73.84 8.45
C GLY A 183 -36.79 73.10 9.62
N GLU A 184 -36.31 73.82 10.64
CA GLU A 184 -35.86 73.25 11.92
C GLU A 184 -37.04 72.63 12.68
N ALA A 185 -38.19 73.32 12.74
CA ALA A 185 -39.41 72.77 13.31
C ALA A 185 -39.90 71.50 12.58
N MET A 186 -39.84 71.48 11.24
CA MET A 186 -40.16 70.28 10.45
C MET A 186 -39.15 69.14 10.65
N ALA A 187 -37.87 69.45 10.83
CA ALA A 187 -36.84 68.45 11.11
C ALA A 187 -37.01 67.85 12.52
N SER A 188 -37.29 68.68 13.52
CA SER A 188 -37.60 68.25 14.89
C SER A 188 -38.93 67.47 14.94
N ALA A 189 -39.93 67.87 14.16
CA ALA A 189 -41.18 67.13 13.95
C ALA A 189 -40.95 65.73 13.36
N ALA A 190 -40.16 65.62 12.29
CA ALA A 190 -39.83 64.33 11.70
C ALA A 190 -38.99 63.45 12.67
N ALA A 191 -38.05 64.04 13.39
CA ALA A 191 -37.25 63.32 14.39
C ALA A 191 -38.12 62.80 15.55
N PHE A 192 -39.03 63.63 16.07
CA PHE A 192 -40.02 63.24 17.07
C PHE A 192 -40.90 62.09 16.55
N ALA A 193 -41.43 62.20 15.33
CA ALA A 193 -42.25 61.18 14.70
C ALA A 193 -41.51 59.83 14.60
N THR A 194 -40.25 59.84 14.18
CA THR A 194 -39.42 58.62 14.11
C THR A 194 -39.14 58.02 15.48
N ALA A 195 -38.88 58.86 16.49
CA ALA A 195 -38.56 58.39 17.84
C ALA A 195 -39.81 57.79 18.52
N GLN A 196 -40.96 58.43 18.36
CA GLN A 196 -42.25 57.94 18.88
C GLN A 196 -42.67 56.64 18.18
N ALA A 197 -42.50 56.53 16.87
CA ALA A 197 -42.76 55.29 16.13
C ALA A 197 -41.89 54.11 16.61
N ALA A 198 -40.71 54.40 17.16
CA ALA A 198 -39.77 53.39 17.64
C ALA A 198 -39.86 53.15 19.17
N SER A 199 -40.71 53.87 19.92
CA SER A 199 -40.73 53.84 21.39
C SER A 199 -41.03 52.47 21.99
N ASP A 200 -41.78 51.65 21.26
CA ASP A 200 -42.24 50.35 21.71
C ASP A 200 -41.21 49.23 21.44
N LEU A 201 -40.12 49.54 20.73
CA LEU A 201 -39.12 48.55 20.33
C LEU A 201 -38.17 48.17 21.47
N SER A 202 -37.78 49.11 22.34
CA SER A 202 -36.92 48.84 23.50
C SER A 202 -36.97 49.97 24.54
N ASP A 203 -36.49 49.71 25.76
CA ASP A 203 -36.40 50.73 26.81
C ASP A 203 -35.52 51.92 26.39
N THR A 204 -34.43 51.67 25.65
CA THR A 204 -33.57 52.75 25.13
C THR A 204 -34.27 53.60 24.07
N HIS A 205 -35.18 53.02 23.28
CA HIS A 205 -35.96 53.76 22.29
C HIS A 205 -37.08 54.53 22.96
N ARG A 206 -37.64 54.03 24.07
CA ARG A 206 -38.60 54.74 24.90
C ARG A 206 -37.98 55.97 25.58
N ASP A 207 -36.76 55.84 26.10
CA ASP A 207 -36.00 56.97 26.65
C ASP A 207 -35.66 58.01 25.57
N ALA A 208 -35.28 57.54 24.37
CA ALA A 208 -35.02 58.42 23.23
C ALA A 208 -36.29 59.13 22.77
N ALA A 209 -37.43 58.43 22.70
CA ALA A 209 -38.73 59.03 22.40
C ALA A 209 -39.04 60.14 23.40
N ALA A 210 -38.93 59.87 24.71
CA ALA A 210 -39.16 60.88 25.75
C ALA A 210 -38.24 62.12 25.61
N ALA A 211 -36.95 61.92 25.31
CA ALA A 211 -36.01 63.02 25.09
C ALA A 211 -36.35 63.84 23.84
N PHE A 212 -36.81 63.20 22.76
CA PHE A 212 -37.25 63.89 21.55
C PHE A 212 -38.61 64.57 21.74
N THR A 213 -39.48 64.06 22.61
CA THR A 213 -40.73 64.73 23.04
C THR A 213 -40.44 66.07 23.72
N GLU A 214 -39.51 66.08 24.68
CA GLU A 214 -39.10 67.30 25.40
C GLU A 214 -38.52 68.33 24.41
N ARG A 215 -37.61 67.89 23.55
CA ARG A 215 -36.98 68.75 22.55
C ARG A 215 -37.95 69.28 21.49
N PHE A 216 -38.92 68.46 21.07
CA PHE A 216 -39.97 68.89 20.14
C PHE A 216 -40.83 70.01 20.74
N ALA A 217 -41.19 69.88 22.02
CA ALA A 217 -41.94 70.91 22.74
C ALA A 217 -41.13 72.21 22.90
N GLU A 218 -39.82 72.11 23.14
CA GLU A 218 -38.91 73.27 23.19
C GLU A 218 -38.76 73.96 21.81
N ASP A 219 -38.59 73.18 20.74
CA ASP A 219 -38.30 73.71 19.40
C ASP A 219 -39.56 74.26 18.70
N THR A 220 -40.73 73.66 18.94
CA THR A 220 -42.00 74.04 18.27
C THR A 220 -42.94 74.86 19.15
N GLY A 221 -42.74 74.83 20.48
CA GLY A 221 -43.66 75.41 21.45
C GLY A 221 -44.97 74.65 21.61
N LEU A 222 -45.09 73.44 21.04
CA LEU A 222 -46.29 72.62 21.07
C LEU A 222 -46.11 71.40 21.97
N ASP A 223 -47.06 71.15 22.87
CA ASP A 223 -47.08 69.94 23.70
C ASP A 223 -47.72 68.78 22.91
N PRO A 224 -46.97 67.72 22.57
CA PRO A 224 -47.50 66.57 21.84
C PRO A 224 -48.49 65.73 22.67
N GLY A 225 -48.43 65.78 24.01
CA GLY A 225 -49.39 65.08 24.87
C GLY A 225 -50.80 65.66 24.77
N ALA A 226 -50.92 66.97 24.57
CA ALA A 226 -52.19 67.64 24.35
C ALA A 226 -52.86 67.21 23.03
N LEU A 227 -52.09 66.87 21.99
CA LEU A 227 -52.61 66.52 20.66
C LEU A 227 -53.21 65.11 20.58
N ILE A 228 -52.75 64.17 21.41
CA ILE A 228 -53.27 62.80 21.43
C ILE A 228 -54.57 62.73 22.25
N ASP A 229 -54.68 63.51 23.33
CA ASP A 229 -55.84 63.53 24.23
C ASP A 229 -57.01 64.41 23.70
N ASP A 230 -56.75 65.37 22.81
CA ASP A 230 -57.75 66.28 22.20
C ASP A 230 -58.66 65.59 21.16
N THR A 231 -58.40 64.33 20.81
CA THR A 231 -59.31 63.52 19.98
C THR A 231 -60.44 62.86 20.77
N ALA A 232 -60.42 62.93 22.11
CA ALA A 232 -61.34 62.20 22.99
C ALA A 232 -62.16 63.05 23.98
N SER A 233 -62.00 64.39 24.05
CA SER A 233 -62.80 65.20 24.99
C SER A 233 -63.07 66.62 24.53
N ASP A 234 -64.21 67.15 24.98
CA ASP A 234 -64.87 68.38 24.56
C ASP A 234 -64.25 69.65 25.21
N SER A 235 -63.65 70.54 24.40
CA SER A 235 -63.32 71.99 24.60
C SER A 235 -62.12 72.40 25.50
N PRO A 236 -61.43 73.56 25.27
CA PRO A 236 -61.82 74.78 24.52
C PRO A 236 -60.87 75.22 23.36
N HIS A 237 -61.43 76.04 22.45
CA HIS A 237 -60.79 76.65 21.27
C HIS A 237 -59.35 77.18 21.51
N TRP A 238 -58.36 76.40 21.08
CA TRP A 238 -57.14 76.91 20.51
C TRP A 238 -57.35 77.01 19.00
N GLU A 239 -57.25 78.20 18.41
CA GLU A 239 -57.18 78.33 16.95
C GLU A 239 -55.72 78.04 16.54
N PRO A 240 -55.43 76.91 15.87
CA PRO A 240 -54.14 76.74 15.26
C PRO A 240 -54.07 77.72 14.07
N ASN A 241 -52.99 78.50 14.02
CA ASN A 241 -52.54 79.14 12.79
C ASN A 241 -52.62 78.09 11.65
N ALA A 242 -53.15 78.45 10.48
CA ALA A 242 -53.28 77.54 9.33
C ALA A 242 -51.98 76.78 8.98
N ALA A 243 -50.81 77.41 9.21
CA ALA A 243 -49.50 76.77 9.06
C ALA A 243 -49.20 75.71 10.13
N GLY A 244 -49.74 75.86 11.34
CA GLY A 244 -49.68 74.85 12.40
C GLY A 244 -50.59 73.67 12.11
N ALA A 245 -51.80 73.91 11.59
CA ALA A 245 -52.73 72.84 11.21
C ALA A 245 -52.19 71.97 10.04
N GLU A 246 -51.61 72.58 9.00
CA GLU A 246 -50.94 71.83 7.92
C GLU A 246 -49.69 71.09 8.41
N LEU A 247 -48.91 71.68 9.31
CA LEU A 247 -47.76 71.00 9.92
C LEU A 247 -48.21 69.76 10.71
N LEU A 248 -49.33 69.89 11.43
CA LEU A 248 -49.91 68.82 12.25
C LEU A 248 -50.46 67.68 11.39
N ASP A 249 -51.23 67.97 10.34
CA ASP A 249 -51.75 66.95 9.41
C ASP A 249 -50.61 66.20 8.68
N ASN A 250 -49.56 66.93 8.28
CA ASN A 250 -48.38 66.30 7.68
C ASN A 250 -47.61 65.44 8.70
N LEU A 251 -47.58 65.84 9.98
CA LEU A 251 -46.96 65.09 11.06
C LEU A 251 -47.68 63.76 11.33
N THR A 252 -49.02 63.78 11.43
CA THR A 252 -49.83 62.57 11.61
C THR A 252 -49.62 61.59 10.46
N GLY A 253 -49.67 62.09 9.20
CA GLY A 253 -49.39 61.28 8.02
C GLY A 253 -47.96 60.69 8.03
N LEU A 254 -46.95 61.48 8.41
CA LEU A 254 -45.57 61.02 8.46
C LEU A 254 -45.33 60.01 9.59
N THR A 255 -45.96 60.20 10.75
CA THR A 255 -45.88 59.25 11.88
C THR A 255 -46.49 57.89 11.51
N GLU A 256 -47.62 57.88 10.81
CA GLU A 256 -48.27 56.63 10.37
C GLU A 256 -47.41 55.89 9.33
N GLU A 257 -46.86 56.61 8.35
CA GLU A 257 -45.97 56.04 7.34
C GLU A 257 -44.66 55.50 7.94
N LEU A 258 -44.05 56.23 8.88
CA LEU A 258 -42.80 55.84 9.51
C LEU A 258 -42.97 54.73 10.56
N SER A 259 -44.10 54.70 11.28
CA SER A 259 -44.46 53.58 12.15
C SER A 259 -44.64 52.29 11.36
N MET A 260 -45.31 52.37 10.20
CA MET A 260 -45.47 51.24 9.30
C MET A 260 -44.12 50.78 8.71
N ALA A 261 -43.25 51.72 8.34
CA ALA A 261 -41.90 51.41 7.85
C ALA A 261 -41.01 50.78 8.93
N ALA A 262 -41.05 51.29 10.17
CA ALA A 262 -40.30 50.74 11.31
C ALA A 262 -40.76 49.31 11.66
N HIS A 263 -42.07 49.04 11.62
CA HIS A 263 -42.60 47.70 11.79
C HIS A 263 -42.19 46.74 10.64
N LEU A 264 -42.13 47.21 9.40
CA LEU A 264 -41.65 46.41 8.26
C LEU A 264 -40.15 46.10 8.34
N ASP A 265 -39.33 47.07 8.78
CA ASP A 265 -37.87 46.89 8.92
C ASP A 265 -37.54 45.93 10.08
N GLN A 266 -38.34 45.92 11.15
CA GLN A 266 -38.24 44.92 12.21
C GLN A 266 -38.68 43.53 11.74
N GLY A 267 -39.66 43.43 10.83
CA GLY A 267 -39.99 42.17 10.16
C GLY A 267 -38.80 41.61 9.37
N ALA A 268 -38.06 42.47 8.67
CA ALA A 268 -36.85 42.10 7.92
C ALA A 268 -35.65 41.74 8.84
N ALA A 269 -35.54 42.38 10.02
CA ALA A 269 -34.53 42.07 11.03
C ALA A 269 -34.88 40.82 11.86
N ALA A 270 -36.17 40.52 12.11
CA ALA A 270 -36.59 39.27 12.76
C ALA A 270 -36.37 38.05 11.85
N THR A 271 -36.40 38.23 10.53
CA THR A 271 -36.00 37.20 9.54
C THR A 271 -34.49 37.09 9.33
N ASN A 272 -33.68 37.99 9.89
CA ASN A 272 -32.22 37.94 9.85
C ASN A 272 -31.65 38.02 11.27
N PRO A 273 -31.44 36.88 11.96
CA PRO A 273 -30.95 36.93 13.33
C PRO A 273 -29.61 37.69 13.41
N VAL A 274 -29.54 38.62 14.36
CA VAL A 274 -28.31 39.29 14.77
C VAL A 274 -27.24 38.22 15.05
N PRO A 275 -26.04 38.29 14.44
CA PRO A 275 -25.04 37.25 14.60
C PRO A 275 -24.43 37.33 16.00
N THR A 276 -24.95 36.53 16.93
CA THR A 276 -24.26 36.25 18.19
C THR A 276 -23.19 35.21 17.93
N ALA A 277 -21.94 35.69 17.82
CA ALA A 277 -20.68 34.97 17.69
C ALA A 277 -20.25 34.47 16.28
N PRO A 278 -18.96 34.67 15.92
CA PRO A 278 -18.39 34.15 14.68
C PRO A 278 -18.25 32.63 14.77
N GLY A 279 -19.15 31.91 14.09
CA GLY A 279 -19.12 30.45 13.99
C GLY A 279 -20.46 29.80 13.62
N GLN A 280 -21.59 30.41 13.99
CA GLN A 280 -22.93 29.85 13.73
C GLN A 280 -23.53 30.22 12.35
N VAL A 281 -22.89 31.12 11.61
CA VAL A 281 -23.37 31.58 10.30
C VAL A 281 -23.26 30.48 9.23
N ILE A 282 -22.26 29.60 9.32
CA ILE A 282 -22.05 28.54 8.33
C ILE A 282 -23.10 27.44 8.49
N ASP A 283 -23.41 27.05 9.73
CA ASP A 283 -24.37 25.98 10.00
C ASP A 283 -25.84 26.42 9.74
N ALA A 284 -26.18 27.67 10.02
CA ALA A 284 -27.52 28.21 9.74
C ALA A 284 -27.78 28.41 8.23
N VAL A 285 -26.76 28.81 7.45
CA VAL A 285 -26.86 28.92 5.99
C VAL A 285 -26.95 27.54 5.33
N ILE A 286 -26.25 26.53 5.85
CA ILE A 286 -26.37 25.14 5.38
C ILE A 286 -27.75 24.55 5.71
N ALA A 287 -28.30 24.84 6.89
CA ALA A 287 -29.64 24.40 7.27
C ALA A 287 -30.75 25.08 6.45
N ALA A 288 -30.62 26.36 6.13
CA ALA A 288 -31.58 27.10 5.29
C ALA A 288 -31.47 26.74 3.80
N ALA A 289 -30.29 26.39 3.30
CA ALA A 289 -30.10 25.94 1.92
C ALA A 289 -30.50 24.47 1.69
N GLY A 290 -30.63 23.66 2.74
CA GLY A 290 -30.97 22.24 2.68
C GLY A 290 -32.47 21.92 2.77
N ALA A 291 -33.34 22.90 2.95
CA ALA A 291 -34.77 22.67 3.22
C ALA A 291 -35.69 22.70 1.98
N ASP A 292 -35.16 23.03 0.78
CA ASP A 292 -35.95 23.19 -0.46
C ASP A 292 -35.46 22.31 -1.62
N GLN A 293 -35.04 21.07 -1.34
CA GLN A 293 -34.81 20.06 -2.39
C GLN A 293 -35.49 18.73 -2.06
N ASP A 294 -36.82 18.74 -1.99
CA ASP A 294 -37.65 17.57 -2.24
C ASP A 294 -38.75 17.94 -3.25
N SER A 295 -38.41 17.85 -4.54
CA SER A 295 -39.38 17.47 -5.58
C SER A 295 -38.70 16.95 -6.85
N VAL A 296 -38.72 15.61 -6.99
CA VAL A 296 -38.94 14.82 -8.23
C VAL A 296 -37.82 14.90 -9.29
N ASP A 297 -37.09 13.84 -9.63
CA ASP A 297 -37.52 12.55 -10.20
C ASP A 297 -36.43 11.45 -10.00
N PRO A 298 -36.79 10.21 -9.64
CA PRO A 298 -35.89 9.06 -9.72
C PRO A 298 -36.08 8.23 -11.01
N ASP A 299 -34.97 7.57 -11.41
CA ASP A 299 -34.79 6.44 -12.35
C ASP A 299 -34.37 6.72 -13.82
N PRO A 300 -33.62 5.80 -14.48
CA PRO A 300 -33.29 4.42 -14.08
C PRO A 300 -31.80 4.01 -14.11
N ASP A 301 -31.51 2.94 -13.36
CA ASP A 301 -30.27 2.16 -13.27
C ASP A 301 -29.60 1.80 -14.62
N PRO A 302 -28.27 1.65 -14.64
CA PRO A 302 -27.61 0.66 -15.48
C PRO A 302 -27.34 -0.61 -14.65
N VAL A 303 -28.19 -1.60 -14.89
CA VAL A 303 -27.97 -3.06 -14.85
C VAL A 303 -26.57 -3.49 -14.38
N ALA A 304 -26.54 -4.11 -13.20
CA ALA A 304 -25.48 -5.04 -12.83
C ALA A 304 -25.69 -6.34 -13.61
N ASP A 305 -24.75 -6.67 -14.51
CA ASP A 305 -24.59 -8.05 -14.95
C ASP A 305 -23.82 -8.84 -13.87
N PRO A 306 -24.34 -10.00 -13.44
CA PRO A 306 -23.60 -10.97 -12.67
C PRO A 306 -22.85 -11.87 -13.65
N ASP A 307 -21.52 -11.94 -13.54
CA ASP A 307 -20.71 -13.12 -13.83
C ASP A 307 -19.25 -12.67 -13.91
N LEU A 308 -18.43 -13.12 -12.95
CA LEU A 308 -17.04 -13.57 -13.14
C LEU A 308 -16.48 -14.02 -11.77
N ASP A 309 -17.17 -14.98 -11.14
CA ASP A 309 -16.52 -15.93 -10.24
C ASP A 309 -15.98 -17.07 -11.10
N LEU A 310 -14.75 -16.90 -11.61
CA LEU A 310 -13.92 -17.97 -12.21
C LEU A 310 -12.52 -17.41 -12.53
N ALA A 311 -11.69 -17.21 -11.48
CA ALA A 311 -10.22 -17.38 -11.51
C ALA A 311 -9.55 -16.79 -10.25
N ALA A 312 -9.82 -17.35 -9.06
CA ALA A 312 -8.96 -17.14 -7.89
C ALA A 312 -9.10 -18.24 -6.83
N GLU A 313 -9.22 -19.51 -7.23
CA GLU A 313 -9.10 -20.63 -6.31
C GLU A 313 -8.25 -21.75 -6.92
N ALA A 314 -6.93 -21.51 -6.96
CA ALA A 314 -5.93 -22.52 -7.25
C ALA A 314 -4.56 -22.09 -6.68
N ALA A 315 -4.41 -22.04 -5.36
CA ALA A 315 -3.13 -22.22 -4.65
C ALA A 315 -3.30 -22.18 -3.12
N ALA A 316 -4.08 -23.09 -2.55
CA ALA A 316 -4.02 -23.37 -1.11
C ALA A 316 -4.47 -24.81 -0.81
N SER A 317 -3.58 -25.79 -1.05
CA SER A 317 -3.69 -27.10 -0.41
C SER A 317 -2.74 -27.18 0.78
N PRO A 318 -3.25 -27.21 2.02
CA PRO A 318 -2.58 -27.82 3.14
C PRO A 318 -3.11 -29.25 3.30
N VAL A 319 -2.30 -30.26 2.97
CA VAL A 319 -2.57 -31.64 3.44
C VAL A 319 -1.36 -32.15 4.20
N SER A 320 -1.62 -32.18 5.51
CA SER A 320 -0.91 -32.80 6.61
C SER A 320 -0.65 -34.30 6.39
N MET A 321 0.52 -34.74 6.88
CA MET A 321 0.82 -36.01 7.54
C MET A 321 0.37 -37.32 6.89
N LEU A 322 1.32 -38.19 6.53
CA LEU A 322 1.35 -39.59 6.99
C LEU A 322 2.66 -40.27 6.57
N GLU A 323 3.55 -40.50 7.54
CA GLU A 323 4.49 -41.64 7.50
C GLU A 323 3.71 -42.95 7.68
N PRO A 324 4.25 -44.08 7.22
CA PRO A 324 4.94 -44.93 8.20
C PRO A 324 6.18 -45.67 7.67
N GLU A 325 7.15 -45.83 8.58
CA GLU A 325 8.21 -46.86 8.62
C GLU A 325 7.62 -48.30 8.58
N PRO A 326 8.37 -49.33 8.13
CA PRO A 326 9.61 -49.82 8.80
C PRO A 326 10.87 -49.89 7.92
#